data_AF-A0A9D4FH04-F1
#
_entry.id   AF-A0A9D4FH04-F1
#
_cell.length_a   1.000
_cell.length_b   1.000
_cell.length_c   1.000
_cell.angle_alpha   90.00
_cell.angle_beta   90.00
_cell.angle_gamma   90.00
#
_symmetry.space_group_name_H-M   'P 1'
#
loop_
_entity.id
_entity.type
_entity.pdbx_description
1 polymer ?
#
loop_
_entity_poly.entity_id
_entity_poly.type
_entity_poly.pdbx_seq_one_letter_code
_entity_poly.pdbx_strand_id
1 'polypeptide(L)' 'MDGTLLSTFTDPDLKEPKSVHVTLSGQVLVFDFMFNTILQIEGDGQRKQATVATSDNGVEYPLCLY' A
#
# COMPACT_ATOMS: atom_id res chain seq x y z
N MET A 1 19.40 7.01 -9.40
CA MET A 1 19.43 5.70 -8.72
C MET A 1 19.73 4.65 -9.78
N ASP A 2 20.60 3.69 -9.48
CA ASP A 2 21.10 2.65 -10.38
C ASP A 2 20.23 1.37 -10.41
N GLY A 3 19.08 1.40 -9.74
CA GLY A 3 18.18 0.24 -9.62
C GLY A 3 18.63 -0.79 -8.58
N THR A 4 19.59 -0.45 -7.72
CA THR A 4 20.00 -1.32 -6.62
C THR A 4 18.83 -1.56 -5.66
N LEU A 5 18.55 -2.83 -5.38
CA LEU A 5 17.58 -3.24 -4.35
C LEU A 5 18.14 -2.85 -2.97
N LEU A 6 17.36 -2.08 -2.21
CA LEU A 6 17.73 -1.68 -0.84
C LEU A 6 17.19 -2.64 0.22
N SER A 7 15.93 -3.06 0.08
CA SER A 7 15.27 -3.93 1.06
C SER A 7 14.07 -4.67 0.44
N THR A 8 13.72 -5.79 1.08
CA THR A 8 12.48 -6.54 0.84
C THR A 8 11.81 -6.76 2.18
N PHE A 9 10.50 -6.60 2.23
CA PHE A 9 9.70 -6.93 3.40
C PHE A 9 8.56 -7.85 3.00
N THR A 10 8.19 -8.75 3.90
CA THR A 10 6.98 -9.57 3.79
C THR A 10 6.00 -9.08 4.85
N ASP A 11 4.79 -8.72 4.43
CA ASP A 11 3.72 -8.38 5.37
C ASP A 11 2.68 -9.51 5.38
N PRO A 12 2.34 -10.10 6.54
CA PRO A 12 1.30 -11.14 6.63
C PRO A 12 -0.09 -10.62 6.24
N ASP A 13 -0.30 -9.30 6.26
CA ASP A 13 -1.54 -8.64 5.82
C ASP A 13 -1.53 -8.34 4.31
N LEU A 14 -0.57 -8.89 3.57
CA LEU A 14 -0.57 -8.95 2.11
C LEU A 14 -0.80 -10.38 1.63
N LYS A 15 -1.76 -10.53 0.73
CA LYS A 15 -2.21 -11.82 0.22
C LYS A 15 -2.40 -11.81 -1.29
N GLU A 16 -2.93 -10.73 -1.85
CA GLU A 16 -3.01 -10.51 -3.29
C GLU A 16 -2.84 -9.02 -3.64
N PRO A 17 -1.63 -8.44 -3.46
CA PRO A 17 -1.37 -7.06 -3.83
C PRO A 17 -1.53 -6.86 -5.34
N LYS A 18 -2.31 -5.85 -5.74
CA LYS A 18 -2.57 -5.52 -7.16
C LYS A 18 -2.00 -4.19 -7.61
N SER A 19 -1.82 -3.24 -6.70
CA SER A 19 -1.28 -1.93 -7.02
C SER A 19 -0.49 -1.32 -5.87
N VAL A 20 0.42 -0.42 -6.25
CA VAL A 20 1.27 0.34 -5.34
C VAL A 20 1.30 1.80 -5.77
N HIS A 21 1.26 2.72 -4.81
CA HIS A 21 1.40 4.15 -5.03
C HIS A 21 2.33 4.76 -3.98
N VAL A 22 3.07 5.81 -4.35
CA VAL A 22 3.96 6.55 -3.43
C VAL A 22 3.47 7.98 -3.33
N THR A 23 3.12 8.42 -2.12
CA THR A 23 2.64 9.79 -1.87
C THR A 23 3.81 10.78 -1.88
N LEU A 24 3.49 12.08 -2.00
CA LEU A 24 4.49 13.15 -1.88
C LEU A 24 5.18 13.21 -0.51
N SER A 25 4.53 12.70 0.55
CA SER A 25 5.12 12.59 1.89
C SER A 25 6.04 11.37 2.03
N GLY A 26 6.21 10.57 0.98
CA GLY A 26 7.06 9.38 0.97
C GLY A 26 6.40 8.13 1.56
N GLN A 27 5.08 8.11 1.72
CA GLN A 27 4.36 6.91 2.17
C GLN A 27 4.04 6.02 0.99
N VAL A 28 4.09 4.71 1.20
CA VAL A 28 3.72 3.69 0.21
C VAL A 28 2.33 3.17 0.55
N LEU A 29 1.41 3.27 -0.40
CA LEU A 29 0.08 2.70 -0.33
C LEU A 29 0.02 1.43 -1.17
N VAL A 30 -0.42 0.33 -0.58
CA VAL A 30 -0.58 -0.96 -1.27
C VAL A 30 -2.02 -1.40 -1.18
N PHE A 31 -2.65 -1.64 -2.33
CA PHE A 31 -3.99 -2.24 -2.38
C PHE A 31 -3.88 -3.76 -2.45
N ASP A 32 -4.47 -4.43 -1.46
CA ASP A 32 -4.62 -5.88 -1.44
C ASP A 32 -6.05 -6.27 -1.82
N PHE A 33 -6.17 -7.01 -2.93
CA PHE A 33 -7.48 -7.37 -3.48
C PHE A 33 -8.17 -8.45 -2.65
N MET A 34 -7.42 -9.43 -2.15
CA MET A 34 -8.03 -10.55 -1.41
C MET A 34 -8.55 -10.07 -0.05
N PHE A 35 -7.80 -9.22 0.63
CA PHE A 35 -8.20 -8.67 1.92
C PHE A 35 -9.01 -7.38 1.82
N ASN A 36 -9.20 -6.84 0.61
CA ASN A 36 -9.99 -5.64 0.36
C ASN A 36 -9.56 -4.47 1.26
N THR A 37 -8.25 -4.29 1.39
CA THR A 37 -7.62 -3.30 2.28
C THR A 37 -6.61 -2.44 1.51
N ILE A 38 -6.38 -1.24 2.03
CA ILE A 38 -5.24 -0.40 1.68
C ILE A 38 -4.30 -0.36 2.88
N LEU A 39 -3.09 -0.86 2.67
CA LEU A 39 -1.99 -0.79 3.64
C LEU A 39 -1.17 0.46 3.40
N GLN A 40 -0.79 1.13 4.49
CA GLN A 40 0.13 2.26 4.46
C GLN A 40 1.45 1.89 5.14
N ILE A 41 2.53 2.09 4.40
CA ILE A 41 3.89 1.79 4.80
C ILE A 41 4.68 3.10 4.75
N GLU A 42 5.54 3.33 5.74
CA GLU A 42 6.44 4.49 5.72
C GLU A 42 7.53 4.29 4.67
N GLY A 43 8.13 5.40 4.21
CA GLY A 43 9.15 5.37 3.16
C GLY A 43 10.44 4.64 3.52
N ASP A 44 10.65 4.35 4.81
CA ASP A 44 11.76 3.53 5.32
C ASP A 44 11.42 2.03 5.41
N GLY A 45 10.21 1.63 4.99
CA GLY A 45 9.72 0.26 5.06
C GLY A 45 9.19 -0.16 6.43
N GLN A 46 9.19 0.73 7.43
CA GLN A 46 8.53 0.47 8.71
C GLN A 46 7.02 0.66 8.55
N ARG A 47 6.25 -0.32 9.03
CA ARG A 47 4.78 -0.31 8.93
C ARG A 47 4.19 0.65 9.96
N LYS A 48 3.17 1.43 9.55
CA LYS A 48 2.37 2.23 10.49
C LYS A 48 0.94 1.74 10.71
N GLN A 49 0.25 1.25 9.66
CA GLN A 49 -1.18 0.96 9.77
C GLN A 49 -1.68 0.01 8.66
N ALA A 50 -2.42 -1.03 9.04
CA ALA A 50 -2.87 -2.08 8.11
C ALA A 50 -4.27 -1.88 7.51
N THR A 51 -4.96 -0.80 7.85
CA THR A 51 -6.29 -0.56 7.32
C THR A 51 -6.59 0.92 7.34
N VAL A 52 -6.32 1.59 6.21
CA VAL A 52 -6.76 2.99 6.03
C VAL A 52 -8.21 3.03 5.53
N ALA A 53 -8.68 1.96 4.87
CA ALA A 53 -10.06 1.79 4.44
C ALA A 53 -10.39 0.30 4.20
N THR A 54 -11.62 -0.10 4.55
CA THR A 54 -12.29 -1.33 4.10
C THR A 54 -13.41 -0.93 3.15
N SER A 55 -13.49 -1.50 1.96
CA SER A 55 -14.60 -1.16 1.06
C SER A 55 -15.89 -1.85 1.54
N ASP A 56 -16.81 -1.07 2.10
CA ASP A 56 -18.14 -1.54 2.53
C ASP A 56 -19.22 -1.17 1.47
N ASN A 57 -18.86 -1.25 0.19
CA ASN A 57 -19.52 -0.63 -0.99
C ASN A 57 -19.12 0.83 -1.30
N GLY A 58 -17.88 1.25 -1.07
CA GLY A 58 -17.52 2.68 -1.21
C GLY A 58 -16.06 3.05 -1.47
N VAL A 59 -15.25 2.17 -2.04
CA VAL A 59 -13.94 2.59 -2.60
C VAL A 59 -13.97 2.29 -4.09
N GLU A 60 -14.38 3.30 -4.87
CA GLU A 60 -13.93 3.38 -6.25
C GLU A 60 -12.40 3.40 -6.22
N TYR A 61 -11.80 2.60 -7.10
CA TYR A 61 -10.36 2.45 -7.35
C TYR A 61 -9.52 3.67 -6.93
N PRO A 62 -8.26 3.47 -6.45
CA PRO A 62 -7.37 4.56 -6.05
C PRO A 62 -6.93 5.52 -7.19
N LEU A 63 -7.67 5.58 -8.30
CA LEU A 63 -7.55 6.57 -9.37
C LEU A 63 -8.14 7.95 -9.02
N CYS A 64 -8.79 8.12 -7.86
CA CYS A 64 -9.46 9.38 -7.49
C CYS A 64 -8.72 10.21 -6.40
N LEU A 65 -7.40 10.08 -6.29
CA LEU A 65 -6.57 11.01 -5.51
C LEU A 65 -5.69 11.82 -6.47
N TYR A 66 -6.30 12.82 -7.12
CA TYR A 66 -5.63 13.93 -7.82
C TYR A 66 -5.97 15.24 -7.14
#